data_AF-A0A967E0R6-F1
#
_entry.id   AF-A0A967E0R6-F1
#
_cell.length_a   1.000
_cell.length_b   1.000
_cell.length_c   1.000
_cell.angle_alpha   90.00
_cell.angle_beta   90.00
_cell.angle_gamma   90.00
#
_symmetry.space_group_name_H-M   'P 1'
#
loop_
_entity.id
_entity.type
_entity.pdbx_description
1 polymer ?
#
loop_
_entity_poly.entity_id
_entity_poly.type
_entity_poly.pdbx_seq_one_letter_code
_entity_poly.pdbx_strand_id
1 'polypeptide(L)'
;TLIEGYHTRVGILIADKWRLPKQVAEAIQYYGEYEHATAFRQECMLTFVADQLASHLLTPDEMPEDSLRDHPVFAELNLYPQDVDKLLATKDQVLTIVNAMSL
;
A
#
# COMPACT_ATOMS: atom_id res chain seq x y z
N THR A 1 11.07 -4.21 15.14
CA THR A 1 11.52 -5.63 15.19
C THR A 1 12.56 -5.91 14.12
N LEU A 2 13.20 -7.09 14.09
CA LEU A 2 14.18 -7.47 13.05
C LEU A 2 13.58 -7.39 11.63
N ILE A 3 12.27 -7.64 11.50
CA ILE A 3 11.53 -7.59 10.23
C ILE A 3 11.42 -6.14 9.73
N GLU A 4 11.05 -5.19 10.58
CA GLU A 4 10.99 -3.76 10.21
C GLU A 4 12.31 -3.22 9.65
N GLY A 5 13.46 -3.69 10.14
CA GLY A 5 14.77 -3.21 9.65
C GLY A 5 15.25 -3.84 8.34
N TYR A 6 14.72 -5.01 7.94
CA TYR A 6 15.25 -5.80 6.84
C TYR A 6 14.24 -6.21 5.77
N HIS A 7 12.94 -5.98 5.97
CA HIS A 7 11.88 -6.39 5.05
C HIS A 7 12.13 -5.90 3.61
N THR A 8 12.54 -4.65 3.41
CA THR A 8 12.89 -4.11 2.09
C THR A 8 14.06 -4.85 1.44
N ARG A 9 15.17 -5.00 2.18
CA ARG A 9 16.40 -5.65 1.67
C ARG A 9 16.17 -7.11 1.31
N VAL A 10 15.42 -7.82 2.15
CA VAL A 10 15.06 -9.23 1.92
C VAL A 10 14.06 -9.34 0.77
N GLY A 11 13.06 -8.46 0.71
CA GLY A 11 12.06 -8.44 -0.36
C GLY A 11 12.69 -8.26 -1.74
N ILE A 12 13.66 -7.35 -1.87
CA ILE A 12 14.38 -7.15 -3.15
C ILE A 12 15.21 -8.37 -3.52
N LEU A 13 15.88 -8.99 -2.55
CA LEU A 13 16.62 -10.23 -2.81
C LEU A 13 15.69 -11.34 -3.32
N ILE A 14 14.49 -11.47 -2.74
CA ILE A 14 13.49 -12.43 -3.20
C ILE A 14 13.02 -12.08 -4.63
N ALA A 15 12.71 -10.80 -4.89
CA ALA A 15 12.26 -10.35 -6.20
C ALA A 15 13.30 -10.65 -7.30
N ASP A 16 14.58 -10.46 -7.02
CA ASP A 16 15.68 -10.85 -7.90
C ASP A 16 15.73 -12.36 -8.13
N LYS A 17 15.71 -13.16 -7.04
CA LYS A 17 15.79 -14.63 -7.14
C LYS A 17 14.61 -15.24 -7.88
N TRP A 18 13.42 -14.66 -7.73
CA TRP A 18 12.20 -15.13 -8.40
C TRP A 18 12.00 -14.48 -9.78
N ARG A 19 12.91 -13.59 -10.20
CA ARG A 19 12.85 -12.87 -11.47
C ARG A 19 11.53 -12.12 -11.65
N LEU A 20 11.06 -11.48 -10.59
CA LEU A 20 9.84 -10.67 -10.65
C LEU A 20 10.05 -9.45 -11.56
N PRO A 21 8.96 -8.89 -12.13
CA PRO A 21 9.05 -7.68 -12.94
C PRO A 21 9.69 -6.52 -12.19
N LYS A 22 10.39 -5.64 -12.93
CA LYS A 22 11.09 -4.49 -12.34
C LYS A 22 10.16 -3.59 -11.52
N GLN A 23 8.93 -3.35 -11.97
CA GLN A 23 7.98 -2.53 -11.20
C GLN A 23 7.66 -3.11 -9.82
N VAL A 24 7.72 -4.44 -9.64
CA VAL A 24 7.47 -5.09 -8.35
C VAL A 24 8.67 -4.87 -7.41
N ALA A 25 9.89 -4.98 -7.92
CA ALA A 25 11.10 -4.72 -7.13
C ALA A 25 11.17 -3.25 -6.67
N GLU A 26 10.79 -2.33 -7.54
CA GLU A 26 10.74 -0.89 -7.24
C GLU A 26 9.68 -0.58 -6.19
N ALA A 27 8.48 -1.14 -6.32
CA ALA A 27 7.44 -1.01 -5.29
C ALA A 27 7.91 -1.56 -3.94
N ILE A 28 8.54 -2.75 -3.90
CA ILE A 28 9.10 -3.30 -2.65
C ILE A 28 10.14 -2.35 -2.03
N GLN A 29 11.00 -1.76 -2.85
CA GLN A 29 12.07 -0.88 -2.40
C GLN A 29 11.57 0.48 -1.91
N TYR A 30 10.55 1.04 -2.57
CA TYR A 30 10.21 2.45 -2.43
C TYR A 30 8.77 2.74 -2.04
N TYR A 31 7.85 1.78 -1.86
CA TYR A 31 6.44 2.14 -1.57
C TYR A 31 6.29 3.07 -0.36
N GLY A 32 6.97 2.78 0.77
CA GLY A 32 6.94 3.61 1.98
C GLY A 32 7.57 5.01 1.81
N GLU A 33 8.38 5.19 0.77
CA GLU A 33 9.04 6.44 0.42
C GLU A 33 8.91 6.70 -1.09
N TYR A 34 7.67 6.60 -1.59
CA TYR A 34 7.40 6.59 -3.04
C TYR A 34 7.89 7.88 -3.73
N GLU A 35 8.10 8.94 -2.95
CA GLU A 35 8.71 10.19 -3.39
C GLU A 35 10.11 10.02 -4.00
N HIS A 36 10.87 9.05 -3.48
CA HIS A 36 12.24 8.77 -3.92
C HIS A 36 12.30 7.79 -5.11
N ALA A 37 11.16 7.24 -5.55
CA ALA A 37 11.11 6.31 -6.68
C ALA A 37 11.44 7.04 -7.99
N THR A 38 12.52 6.62 -8.66
CA THR A 38 12.96 7.19 -9.95
C THR A 38 12.36 6.47 -11.17
N ALA A 39 11.74 5.31 -10.94
CA ALA A 39 11.00 4.52 -11.92
C ALA A 39 9.75 3.92 -11.27
N PHE A 40 8.71 3.64 -12.07
CA PHE A 40 7.48 2.97 -11.60
C PHE A 40 6.87 3.59 -10.34
N ARG A 41 6.92 4.93 -10.26
CA ARG A 41 6.42 5.70 -9.11
C ARG A 41 4.93 5.45 -8.87
N GLN A 42 4.15 5.27 -9.93
CA GLN A 42 2.72 5.00 -9.79
C GLN A 42 2.45 3.67 -9.07
N GLU A 43 3.21 2.62 -9.37
CA GLU A 43 3.14 1.33 -8.67
C GLU A 43 3.57 1.44 -7.20
N CYS A 44 4.57 2.27 -6.91
CA CYS A 44 4.98 2.57 -5.54
C CYS A 44 3.86 3.29 -4.76
N MET A 45 3.26 4.33 -5.35
CA MET A 45 2.12 5.07 -4.77
C MET A 45 0.91 4.16 -4.53
N LEU A 46 0.58 3.30 -5.49
CA LEU A 46 -0.52 2.34 -5.35
C LEU A 46 -0.28 1.36 -4.20
N THR A 47 0.95 0.86 -4.08
CA THR A 47 1.33 -0.06 -3.00
C THR A 47 1.27 0.65 -1.64
N PHE A 48 1.71 1.90 -1.57
CA PHE A 48 1.58 2.74 -0.37
C PHE A 48 0.12 2.95 0.04
N VAL A 49 -0.74 3.35 -0.89
CA VAL A 49 -2.17 3.54 -0.60
C VAL A 49 -2.82 2.23 -0.14
N ALA A 50 -2.49 1.11 -0.77
CA ALA A 50 -2.97 -0.19 -0.37
C ALA A 50 -2.56 -0.54 1.08
N ASP A 51 -1.31 -0.25 1.46
CA ASP A 51 -0.80 -0.48 2.83
C ASP A 51 -1.51 0.41 3.86
N GLN A 52 -1.72 1.69 3.54
CA GLN A 52 -2.44 2.63 4.41
C GLN A 52 -3.92 2.25 4.58
N LEU A 53 -4.58 1.83 3.49
CA LEU A 53 -5.96 1.32 3.53
C LEU A 53 -6.06 0.03 4.36
N ALA A 54 -5.10 -0.88 4.21
CA ALA A 54 -5.05 -2.12 4.98
C ALA A 54 -4.82 -1.82 6.47
N SER A 55 -3.93 -0.88 6.79
CA SER A 55 -3.68 -0.43 8.17
C SER A 55 -4.94 0.21 8.78
N HIS A 56 -5.61 1.11 8.05
CA HIS A 56 -6.89 1.66 8.50
C HIS A 56 -7.96 0.58 8.72
N LEU A 57 -7.95 -0.47 7.88
CA LEU A 57 -8.90 -1.57 7.98
C LEU A 57 -8.65 -2.46 9.20
N LEU A 58 -7.39 -2.81 9.46
CA LEU A 58 -6.99 -3.81 10.46
C LEU A 58 -6.65 -3.19 11.83
N THR A 59 -6.05 -2.00 11.83
CA THR A 59 -5.64 -1.25 13.03
C THR A 59 -6.10 0.22 12.93
N PRO A 60 -7.43 0.48 12.92
CA PRO A 60 -7.97 1.84 12.75
C PRO A 60 -7.53 2.84 13.83
N ASP A 61 -7.12 2.37 15.02
CA ASP A 61 -6.56 3.22 16.08
C ASP A 61 -5.16 3.75 15.71
N GLU A 62 -4.38 2.97 14.97
CA GLU A 62 -3.04 3.35 14.49
C GLU A 62 -3.10 4.16 13.19
N MET A 63 -4.12 3.90 12.35
CA MET A 63 -4.41 4.66 11.14
C MET A 63 -5.86 5.16 11.13
N PRO A 64 -6.15 6.31 11.78
CA PRO A 64 -7.48 6.91 11.77
C PRO A 64 -7.91 7.37 10.37
N GLU A 65 -9.22 7.33 10.10
CA GLU A 65 -9.76 7.68 8.77
C GLU A 65 -9.41 9.11 8.34
N ASP A 66 -9.47 10.08 9.26
CA ASP A 66 -9.12 11.47 8.95
C ASP A 66 -7.66 11.61 8.50
N SER A 67 -6.74 10.94 9.20
CA SER A 67 -5.32 10.93 8.83
C SER A 67 -5.06 10.23 7.50
N LEU A 68 -5.80 9.16 7.21
CA LEU A 68 -5.76 8.50 5.91
C LEU A 68 -6.22 9.46 4.80
N ARG A 69 -7.40 10.08 4.97
CA ARG A 69 -8.02 10.97 3.97
C ARG A 69 -7.18 12.21 3.66
N ASP A 70 -6.46 12.73 4.65
CA ASP A 70 -5.61 13.91 4.50
C ASP A 70 -4.29 13.61 3.75
N HIS A 71 -3.97 12.34 3.48
CA HIS A 71 -2.71 11.98 2.84
C HIS A 71 -2.66 12.46 1.37
N PRO A 72 -1.59 13.19 0.93
CA PRO A 72 -1.52 13.80 -0.40
C PRO A 72 -1.54 12.79 -1.56
N VAL A 73 -1.09 11.56 -1.31
CA VAL A 73 -1.06 10.47 -2.30
C VAL A 73 -2.39 10.25 -3.04
N PHE A 74 -3.54 10.49 -2.39
CA PHE A 74 -4.84 10.35 -3.06
C PHE A 74 -4.99 11.38 -4.18
N ALA A 75 -4.63 12.64 -3.93
CA ALA A 75 -4.63 13.68 -4.95
C ALA A 75 -3.59 13.42 -6.05
N GLU A 76 -2.40 12.92 -5.69
CA GLU A 76 -1.37 12.52 -6.67
C GLU A 76 -1.82 11.40 -7.60
N LEU A 77 -2.67 10.49 -7.10
CA LEU A 77 -3.33 9.44 -7.89
C LEU A 77 -4.61 9.91 -8.60
N ASN A 78 -4.93 11.21 -8.54
CA ASN A 78 -6.15 11.81 -9.07
C ASN A 78 -7.44 11.23 -8.47
N LEU A 79 -7.39 10.80 -7.20
CA LEU A 79 -8.55 10.39 -6.42
C LEU A 79 -9.08 11.60 -5.66
N TYR A 80 -10.26 12.07 -6.06
CA TYR A 80 -10.94 13.16 -5.38
C TYR A 80 -11.64 12.65 -4.10
N PRO A 81 -12.03 13.52 -3.15
CA PRO A 81 -12.65 13.09 -1.89
C PRO A 81 -13.82 12.11 -2.07
N GLN A 82 -14.68 12.36 -3.07
CA GLN A 82 -15.81 11.49 -3.43
C GLN A 82 -15.39 10.11 -3.96
N ASP A 83 -14.20 9.99 -4.54
CA ASP A 83 -13.68 8.71 -5.04
C ASP A 83 -13.05 7.92 -3.88
N VAL A 84 -12.42 8.63 -2.93
CA VAL A 84 -11.98 8.05 -1.65
C VAL A 84 -13.19 7.56 -0.83
N ASP A 85 -14.29 8.31 -0.80
CA ASP A 85 -15.54 7.88 -0.15
C ASP A 85 -16.05 6.56 -0.73
N LYS A 86 -16.11 6.46 -2.07
CA LYS A 86 -16.53 5.24 -2.75
C LYS A 86 -15.59 4.08 -2.42
N LEU A 87 -14.29 4.34 -2.37
CA LEU A 87 -13.30 3.31 -2.06
C LEU A 87 -13.48 2.80 -0.62
N LEU A 88 -13.60 3.69 0.36
CA LEU A 88 -13.79 3.31 1.77
C LEU A 88 -15.13 2.59 2.00
N ALA A 89 -16.17 2.92 1.24
CA ALA A 89 -17.45 2.20 1.27
C ALA A 89 -17.35 0.73 0.82
N THR A 90 -16.27 0.31 0.14
CA THR A 90 -16.05 -1.10 -0.23
C THR A 90 -15.47 -1.95 0.90
N LYS A 91 -15.14 -1.36 2.05
CA LYS A 91 -14.52 -2.01 3.21
C LYS A 91 -15.16 -3.36 3.59
N ASP A 92 -16.48 -3.42 3.75
CA ASP A 92 -17.17 -4.64 4.15
C ASP A 92 -17.07 -5.75 3.10
N GLN A 93 -17.06 -5.38 1.82
CA GLN A 93 -16.89 -6.33 0.72
C GLN A 93 -15.48 -6.92 0.73
N VAL A 94 -14.46 -6.07 0.92
CA VAL A 94 -13.06 -6.49 1.03
C VAL A 94 -12.86 -7.43 2.23
N LEU A 95 -13.42 -7.08 3.40
CA LEU A 95 -13.37 -7.95 4.59
C LEU A 95 -14.01 -9.30 4.35
N THR A 96 -15.14 -9.33 3.64
CA THR A 96 -15.81 -10.59 3.27
C THR A 96 -14.90 -11.48 2.44
N ILE A 97 -14.21 -10.91 1.44
CA ILE A 97 -13.28 -11.65 0.57
C ILE A 97 -12.07 -12.15 1.37
N VAL A 98 -11.45 -11.29 2.18
CA VAL A 98 -10.27 -11.65 2.99
C VAL A 98 -10.62 -12.78 3.97
N ASN A 99 -11.75 -12.69 4.66
CA ASN A 99 -12.20 -13.74 5.58
C ASN A 99 -12.50 -15.08 4.87
N ALA A 100 -12.88 -15.05 3.59
CA ALA A 100 -13.05 -16.25 2.78
C ALA A 100 -11.72 -16.85 2.28
N MET A 101 -10.64 -16.06 2.22
CA MET A 101 -9.29 -16.48 1.82
C MET A 101 -8.46 -17.02 2.99
N SER A 102 -8.88 -16.79 4.23
CA SER A 102 -8.33 -17.40 5.43
C SER A 102 -8.51 -18.93 5.38
N LEU A 103 -7.54 -19.62 4.77
CA LEU A 103 -7.32 -21.07 4.85
C LEU A 103 -6.90 -21.48 6.27
#